data_AF-A0A9R1FBI8-F1
#
_entry.id   AF-A0A9R1FBI8-F1
#
_cell.length_a   1.000
_cell.length_b   1.000
_cell.length_c   1.000
_cell.angle_alpha   90.00
_cell.angle_beta   90.00
_cell.angle_gamma   90.00
#
_symmetry.space_group_name_H-M   'P 1'
#
loop_
_entity.id
_entity.type
_entity.pdbx_description
1 polymer ?
#
loop_
_entity_poly.entity_id
_entity_poly.type
_entity_poly.pdbx_seq_one_letter_code
_entity_poly.pdbx_strand_id
1 'polypeptide(L)'
;MMITEPTDCWPDRARCCVHYTSCMMQIFSLKLARISTNMDSIQLYGYIAVRDCQDQLLNYVINHSRDDPIIMRQGSLIEMTGPKRGISMTSSVLIEFDMRIKIGEQEEDDLQLVDGVADYCNLTMPCTPFTNRIHGDCGAVDITLAMLYRAVEATIEVNVSKLQSGFNLSLSSFVFIRGSPHRIELFPGTIGESCSLRRRVISVTKDTPMHLKFKYGQEGSKNGELERCCYFKASIHGRACRQIKLKPAFISVKVTWSAVF
;
A
#
# COMPACT_ATOMS: atom_id res chain seq x y z
N MET A 1 10.18 10.49 7.48
CA MET A 1 10.21 11.94 7.26
C MET A 1 8.81 12.46 7.48
N MET A 2 8.63 13.42 8.38
CA MET A 2 7.41 14.23 8.40
C MET A 2 7.53 15.13 7.18
N ILE A 3 6.62 15.01 6.21
CA ILE A 3 6.64 15.89 5.03
C ILE A 3 6.27 17.28 5.55
N THR A 4 7.26 18.15 5.71
CA THR A 4 7.06 19.55 6.06
C THR A 4 6.33 20.24 4.92
N GLU A 5 5.35 21.09 5.25
CA GLU A 5 4.61 21.82 4.23
C GLU A 5 5.57 22.70 3.41
N PRO A 6 5.52 22.67 2.07
CA PRO A 6 6.39 23.50 1.25
C PRO A 6 6.14 24.99 1.52
N THR A 7 7.22 25.73 1.73
CA THR A 7 7.21 27.17 2.07
C THR A 7 7.47 28.07 0.86
N ASP A 8 7.86 27.50 -0.27
CA ASP A 8 8.31 28.14 -1.52
C ASP A 8 7.27 28.04 -2.66
N CYS A 9 6.00 27.79 -2.33
CA CYS A 9 4.92 27.78 -3.32
C CYS A 9 4.69 29.18 -3.93
N TRP A 10 4.56 29.25 -5.26
CA TRP A 10 4.21 30.48 -5.99
C TRP A 10 3.06 30.24 -6.98
N PRO A 11 2.11 31.17 -7.19
CA PRO A 11 1.84 32.36 -6.37
C PRO A 11 1.23 32.02 -5.00
N ASP A 12 0.62 30.83 -4.88
CA ASP A 12 0.08 30.29 -3.64
C ASP A 12 0.01 28.75 -3.73
N ARG A 13 -0.37 28.09 -2.63
CA ARG A 13 -0.43 26.62 -2.55
C ARG A 13 -1.48 25.99 -3.45
N ALA A 14 -2.61 26.66 -3.69
CA ALA A 14 -3.70 26.13 -4.50
C ALA A 14 -3.37 26.22 -6.00
N ARG A 15 -2.56 27.20 -6.38
CA ARG A 15 -2.15 27.49 -7.76
C ARG A 15 -0.65 27.30 -7.98
N CYS A 16 -0.01 26.46 -7.17
CA CYS A 16 1.44 26.29 -7.17
C CYS A 16 1.97 25.95 -8.56
N CYS A 17 2.88 26.78 -9.08
CA CYS A 17 3.57 26.60 -10.34
C CYS A 17 5.06 26.24 -10.18
N VAL A 18 5.55 26.15 -8.94
CA VAL A 18 6.94 25.77 -8.61
C VAL A 18 7.06 24.25 -8.55
N HIS A 19 6.08 23.61 -7.90
CA HIS A 19 6.06 22.16 -7.71
C HIS A 19 5.23 21.50 -8.80
N TYR A 20 5.80 20.46 -9.40
CA TYR A 20 5.16 19.71 -10.48
C TYR A 20 4.88 18.28 -10.05
N THR A 21 3.89 17.69 -10.70
CA THR A 21 3.62 16.26 -10.61
C THR A 21 4.67 15.47 -11.38
N SER A 22 5.01 14.26 -10.93
CA SER A 22 5.98 13.39 -11.59
C SER A 22 5.35 12.06 -12.04
N CYS A 23 6.13 11.25 -12.76
CA CYS A 23 5.79 9.84 -12.96
C CYS A 23 6.07 9.10 -11.66
N MET A 24 5.11 8.33 -11.17
CA MET A 24 5.26 7.52 -9.96
C MET A 24 4.83 6.09 -10.20
N MET A 25 5.51 5.14 -9.55
CA MET A 25 5.04 3.76 -9.50
C MET A 25 4.00 3.60 -8.39
N GLN A 26 2.96 2.80 -8.64
CA GLN A 26 2.06 2.30 -7.61
C GLN A 26 2.06 0.78 -7.62
N ILE A 27 2.32 0.17 -6.47
CA ILE A 27 2.14 -1.26 -6.24
C ILE A 27 0.74 -1.48 -5.66
N PHE A 28 -0.11 -2.21 -6.36
CA PHE A 28 -1.51 -2.43 -5.98
C PHE A 28 -1.68 -3.61 -5.05
N SER A 29 -0.92 -4.68 -5.28
CA SER A 29 -1.02 -5.91 -4.51
C SER A 29 0.21 -6.78 -4.67
N LEU A 30 0.49 -7.56 -3.63
CA LEU A 30 1.36 -8.72 -3.66
C LEU A 30 0.54 -9.95 -3.33
N LYS A 31 0.72 -11.04 -4.07
CA LYS A 31 -0.04 -12.29 -3.88
C LYS A 31 0.91 -13.48 -3.87
N LEU A 32 0.75 -14.35 -2.88
CA LEU A 32 1.45 -15.63 -2.87
C LEU A 32 0.84 -16.54 -3.94
N ALA A 33 1.48 -16.62 -5.10
CA ALA A 33 0.91 -17.26 -6.28
C ALA A 33 1.03 -18.78 -6.23
N ARG A 34 2.19 -19.28 -5.79
CA ARG A 34 2.52 -20.71 -5.74
C ARG A 34 3.46 -20.99 -4.58
N ILE A 35 3.27 -22.13 -3.93
CA ILE A 35 4.25 -22.74 -3.02
C ILE A 35 4.56 -24.16 -3.53
N SER A 36 5.80 -24.61 -3.40
CA SER A 36 6.22 -25.97 -3.80
C SER A 36 5.89 -27.02 -2.74
N THR A 37 5.62 -26.60 -1.49
CA THR A 37 5.33 -27.47 -0.35
C THR A 37 3.85 -27.82 -0.27
N ASN A 38 3.52 -29.06 0.14
CA ASN A 38 2.14 -29.52 0.39
C ASN A 38 1.54 -28.99 1.71
N MET A 39 1.96 -27.80 2.16
CA MET A 39 1.54 -27.20 3.43
C MET A 39 0.28 -26.36 3.22
N ASP A 40 -0.73 -26.54 4.09
CA ASP A 40 -1.98 -25.77 4.03
C ASP A 40 -1.77 -24.27 4.31
N SER A 41 -0.79 -23.97 5.15
CA SER A 41 -0.35 -22.61 5.49
C SER A 41 1.16 -22.58 5.71
N ILE A 42 1.78 -21.46 5.38
CA ILE A 42 3.20 -21.22 5.54
C ILE A 42 3.45 -20.01 6.45
N GLN A 43 4.62 -19.98 7.09
CA GLN A 43 5.13 -18.82 7.80
C GLN A 43 6.13 -18.10 6.88
N LEU A 44 5.79 -16.89 6.45
CA LEU A 44 6.56 -16.10 5.50
C LEU A 44 7.27 -14.95 6.21
N TYR A 45 8.56 -14.77 5.96
CA TYR A 45 9.33 -13.62 6.42
C TYR A 45 10.28 -13.12 5.31
N GLY A 46 10.98 -12.02 5.58
CA GLY A 46 11.86 -11.35 4.64
C GLY A 46 11.33 -9.98 4.23
N TYR A 47 11.80 -9.47 3.10
CA TYR A 47 11.44 -8.14 2.64
C TYR A 47 11.22 -8.07 1.12
N ILE A 48 10.40 -7.09 0.74
CA ILE A 48 10.31 -6.56 -0.62
C ILE A 48 10.44 -5.05 -0.50
N ALA A 49 11.42 -4.48 -1.17
CA ALA A 49 11.75 -3.06 -1.07
C ALA A 49 12.02 -2.45 -2.43
N VAL A 50 11.77 -1.16 -2.53
CA VAL A 50 11.93 -0.40 -3.76
C VAL A 50 13.08 0.57 -3.62
N ARG A 51 13.90 0.67 -4.66
CA ARG A 51 14.92 1.71 -4.84
C ARG A 51 14.56 2.55 -6.06
N ASP A 52 14.36 3.83 -5.82
CA ASP A 52 14.18 4.84 -6.87
C ASP A 52 15.33 5.87 -6.80
N CYS A 53 15.32 6.81 -7.74
CA CYS A 53 16.34 7.84 -7.82
C CYS A 53 16.23 8.94 -6.75
N GLN A 54 15.28 8.86 -5.81
CA GLN A 54 15.07 9.93 -4.83
C GLN A 54 16.18 9.95 -3.77
N ASP A 55 16.43 8.81 -3.12
CA ASP A 55 17.47 8.67 -2.10
C ASP A 55 18.29 7.37 -2.24
N GLN A 56 17.94 6.49 -3.20
CA GLN A 56 18.52 5.17 -3.43
C GLN A 56 18.46 4.21 -2.22
N LEU A 57 17.76 4.60 -1.15
CA LEU A 57 17.55 3.81 0.06
C LEU A 57 16.41 2.80 -0.15
N LEU A 58 16.39 1.77 0.70
CA LEU A 58 15.33 0.77 0.70
C LEU A 58 14.01 1.38 1.20
N ASN A 59 13.07 1.57 0.29
CA ASN A 59 11.69 1.90 0.60
C ASN A 59 10.87 0.60 0.71
N TYR A 60 10.83 0.02 1.91
CA TYR A 60 10.19 -1.26 2.18
C TYR A 60 8.68 -1.23 1.90
N VAL A 61 8.23 -2.16 1.05
CA VAL A 61 6.81 -2.48 0.80
C VAL A 61 6.36 -3.54 1.81
N ILE A 62 7.22 -4.52 2.07
CA ILE A 62 7.09 -5.55 3.11
C ILE A 62 8.43 -5.65 3.83
N ASN A 63 8.40 -5.84 5.15
CA ASN A 63 9.57 -6.17 5.95
C ASN A 63 9.13 -6.89 7.22
N HIS A 64 9.34 -8.20 7.27
CA HIS A 64 9.05 -9.06 8.43
C HIS A 64 10.30 -9.84 8.82
N SER A 65 10.65 -9.79 10.09
CA SER A 65 11.72 -10.61 10.64
C SER A 65 11.30 -12.06 10.77
N ARG A 66 12.27 -12.97 10.82
CA ARG A 66 12.05 -14.39 11.10
C ARG A 66 11.31 -14.66 12.42
N ASP A 67 11.45 -13.75 13.39
CA ASP A 67 10.80 -13.82 14.70
C ASP A 67 9.33 -13.36 14.68
N ASP A 68 8.90 -12.64 13.63
CA ASP A 68 7.53 -12.15 13.44
C ASP A 68 7.03 -12.45 12.02
N PRO A 69 6.91 -13.74 11.65
CA PRO A 69 6.51 -14.14 10.31
C PRO A 69 4.99 -13.98 10.10
N ILE A 70 4.60 -13.79 8.85
CA ILE A 70 3.19 -13.74 8.45
C ILE A 70 2.70 -15.16 8.14
N ILE A 71 1.60 -15.58 8.76
CA ILE A 71 0.95 -16.86 8.44
C ILE A 71 0.00 -16.66 7.26
N MET A 72 0.22 -17.40 6.18
CA MET A 72 -0.55 -17.23 4.95
C MET A 72 -0.78 -18.54 4.20
N ARG A 73 -1.75 -18.53 3.28
CA ARG A 73 -2.06 -19.65 2.37
C ARG A 73 -1.76 -19.26 0.93
N GLN A 74 -1.53 -20.27 0.10
CA GLN A 74 -1.42 -20.05 -1.35
C GLN A 74 -2.68 -19.35 -1.88
N GLY A 75 -2.48 -18.36 -2.75
CA GLY A 75 -3.55 -17.56 -3.34
C GLY A 75 -3.95 -16.33 -2.52
N SER A 76 -3.47 -16.18 -1.29
CA SER A 76 -3.76 -15.02 -0.45
C SER A 76 -2.93 -13.79 -0.82
N LEU A 77 -3.49 -12.60 -0.57
CA LEU A 77 -2.75 -11.34 -0.66
C LEU A 77 -1.79 -11.21 0.53
N ILE A 78 -0.57 -10.77 0.24
CA ILE A 78 0.43 -10.46 1.25
C ILE A 78 0.16 -9.04 1.73
N GLU A 79 0.03 -8.86 3.05
CA GLU A 79 -0.21 -7.53 3.60
C GLU A 79 1.02 -6.64 3.36
N MET A 80 0.82 -5.60 2.55
CA MET A 80 1.86 -4.59 2.33
C MET A 80 1.91 -3.69 3.55
N THR A 81 3.08 -3.55 4.17
CA THR A 81 3.30 -2.71 5.35
C THR A 81 3.78 -1.29 5.02
N GLY A 82 4.25 -1.07 3.80
CA GLY A 82 4.64 0.22 3.24
C GLY A 82 4.00 0.50 1.87
N PRO A 83 4.65 1.30 0.99
CA PRO A 83 5.93 1.98 1.19
C PRO A 83 5.85 3.13 2.20
N LYS A 84 7.00 3.63 2.67
CA LYS A 84 7.09 4.74 3.65
C LYS A 84 6.92 6.13 3.01
N ARG A 85 7.24 6.21 1.72
CA ARG A 85 7.11 7.37 0.81
C ARG A 85 6.67 6.89 -0.57
N GLY A 86 6.16 7.80 -1.39
CA GLY A 86 5.84 7.53 -2.79
C GLY A 86 7.07 7.08 -3.58
N ILE A 87 6.86 6.29 -4.61
CA ILE A 87 7.93 5.74 -5.45
C ILE A 87 8.05 6.61 -6.70
N SER A 88 9.13 7.38 -6.80
CA SER A 88 9.44 8.15 -7.98
C SER A 88 9.79 7.22 -9.13
N MET A 89 9.21 7.48 -10.30
CA MET A 89 9.51 6.75 -11.54
C MET A 89 9.94 7.72 -12.65
N THR A 90 10.69 8.77 -12.27
CA THR A 90 11.36 9.65 -13.24
C THR A 90 12.56 8.97 -13.90
N SER A 91 13.07 7.89 -13.30
CA SER A 91 14.05 6.95 -13.86
C SER A 91 13.61 5.51 -13.57
N SER A 92 14.40 4.52 -14.01
CA SER A 92 14.14 3.12 -13.69
C SER A 92 14.07 2.88 -12.19
N VAL A 93 13.16 1.99 -11.78
CA VAL A 93 12.95 1.62 -10.40
C VAL A 93 13.35 0.16 -10.21
N LEU A 94 14.17 -0.11 -9.21
CA LEU A 94 14.56 -1.47 -8.84
C LEU A 94 13.68 -1.95 -7.69
N ILE A 95 13.16 -3.17 -7.80
CA ILE A 95 12.49 -3.87 -6.71
C ILE A 95 13.40 -5.01 -6.27
N GLU A 96 13.93 -4.89 -5.05
CA GLU A 96 14.78 -5.87 -4.38
C GLU A 96 13.91 -6.72 -3.44
N PHE A 97 14.13 -8.04 -3.44
CA PHE A 97 13.36 -8.96 -2.62
C PHE A 97 14.21 -10.13 -2.15
N ASP A 98 14.06 -10.49 -0.88
CA ASP A 98 14.51 -11.76 -0.29
C ASP A 98 13.39 -12.18 0.66
N MET A 99 12.61 -13.18 0.25
CA MET A 99 11.48 -13.72 1.00
C MET A 99 11.68 -15.21 1.22
N ARG A 100 11.40 -15.67 2.44
CA ARG A 100 11.66 -17.04 2.89
C ARG A 100 10.48 -17.65 3.63
N ILE A 101 10.37 -18.97 3.52
CA ILE A 101 9.41 -19.79 4.24
C ILE A 101 10.12 -20.39 5.45
N LYS A 102 9.64 -20.06 6.65
CA LYS A 102 10.15 -20.61 7.90
C LYS A 102 9.70 -22.06 8.07
N ILE A 103 10.64 -22.99 8.22
CA ILE A 103 10.37 -24.42 8.42
C ILE A 103 11.10 -24.97 9.64
N GLY A 104 12.36 -24.58 9.85
CA GLY A 104 13.19 -25.11 10.93
C GLY A 104 13.33 -24.17 12.13
N GLU A 105 14.19 -24.56 13.07
CA GLU A 105 14.57 -23.71 14.18
C GLU A 105 15.58 -22.65 13.75
N GLN A 106 16.43 -22.97 12.77
CA GLN A 106 17.49 -22.09 12.27
C GLN A 106 17.17 -21.55 10.88
N GLU A 107 17.79 -20.42 10.53
CA GLU A 107 17.59 -19.78 9.22
C GLU A 107 18.09 -20.66 8.05
N GLU A 108 19.11 -21.48 8.30
CA GLU A 108 19.71 -22.39 7.32
C GLU A 108 18.75 -23.52 6.87
N ASP A 109 17.76 -23.84 7.70
CA ASP A 109 16.73 -24.84 7.40
C ASP A 109 15.57 -24.28 6.58
N ASP A 110 15.48 -22.95 6.45
CA ASP A 110 14.36 -22.28 5.83
C ASP A 110 14.45 -22.31 4.29
N LEU A 111 13.29 -22.27 3.64
CA LEU A 111 13.23 -22.33 2.18
C LEU A 111 13.18 -20.94 1.57
N GLN A 112 14.02 -20.69 0.57
CA GLN A 112 13.96 -19.47 -0.22
C GLN A 112 12.71 -19.46 -1.12
N LEU A 113 11.79 -18.53 -0.88
CA LEU A 113 10.59 -18.36 -1.71
C LEU A 113 10.95 -17.64 -3.00
N VAL A 114 11.53 -16.45 -2.88
CA VAL A 114 12.04 -15.60 -3.97
C VAL A 114 13.24 -14.80 -3.46
N ASP A 115 14.26 -14.65 -4.28
CA ASP A 115 15.42 -13.79 -4.02
C ASP A 115 15.87 -13.14 -5.33
N GLY A 116 16.27 -11.87 -5.26
CA GLY A 116 16.86 -11.14 -6.37
C GLY A 116 16.30 -9.73 -6.56
N VAL A 117 16.41 -9.26 -7.80
CA VAL A 117 16.06 -7.89 -8.18
C VAL A 117 15.28 -7.90 -9.49
N ALA A 118 14.23 -7.09 -9.56
CA ALA A 118 13.49 -6.79 -10.77
C ALA A 118 13.67 -5.31 -11.16
N ASP A 119 14.08 -5.07 -12.41
CA ASP A 119 14.19 -3.72 -12.98
C ASP A 119 12.89 -3.34 -13.71
N TYR A 120 12.45 -2.10 -13.47
CA TYR A 120 11.29 -1.50 -14.11
C TYR A 120 11.68 -0.18 -14.77
N CYS A 121 11.88 -0.24 -16.09
CA CYS A 121 12.22 0.92 -16.90
C CYS A 121 11.03 1.88 -17.05
N ASN A 122 11.25 3.17 -16.77
CA ASN A 122 10.26 4.23 -16.91
C ASN A 122 9.75 4.43 -18.34
N LEU A 123 10.51 4.00 -19.35
CA LEU A 123 10.15 4.14 -20.76
C LEU A 123 9.20 3.05 -21.26
N THR A 124 9.23 1.86 -20.65
CA THR A 124 8.45 0.70 -21.11
C THR A 124 7.30 0.33 -20.19
N MET A 125 7.25 0.92 -18.99
CA MET A 125 6.25 0.61 -17.97
C MET A 125 4.82 0.93 -18.41
N PRO A 126 3.90 -0.05 -18.35
CA PRO A 126 2.49 0.19 -18.61
C PRO A 126 1.86 1.22 -17.67
N CYS A 127 1.03 2.08 -18.25
CA CYS A 127 0.19 3.05 -17.51
C CYS A 127 -1.18 2.49 -17.15
N THR A 128 -1.26 1.18 -17.05
CA THR A 128 -2.43 0.40 -16.63
C THR A 128 -1.91 -0.74 -15.76
N PRO A 129 -2.59 -1.11 -14.66
CA PRO A 129 -2.13 -2.19 -13.82
C PRO A 129 -1.95 -3.49 -14.60
N PHE A 130 -0.80 -4.11 -14.38
CA PHE A 130 -0.43 -5.40 -14.92
C PHE A 130 0.23 -6.22 -13.81
N THR A 131 0.20 -7.54 -13.99
CA THR A 131 0.75 -8.48 -13.01
C THR A 131 1.98 -9.16 -13.58
N ASN A 132 3.10 -9.02 -12.87
CA ASN A 132 4.31 -9.79 -13.11
C ASN A 132 4.43 -10.90 -12.09
N ARG A 133 4.88 -12.07 -12.53
CA ARG A 133 5.19 -13.20 -11.64
C ARG A 133 6.68 -13.23 -11.36
N ILE A 134 7.04 -13.14 -10.08
CA ILE A 134 8.39 -13.35 -9.58
C ILE A 134 8.50 -14.83 -9.22
N HIS A 135 9.32 -15.55 -9.97
CA HIS A 135 9.59 -16.96 -9.73
C HIS A 135 10.75 -17.10 -8.75
N GLY A 136 10.65 -18.08 -7.84
CA GLY A 136 11.77 -18.55 -7.07
C GLY A 136 11.69 -20.06 -6.86
N ASP A 137 12.64 -20.60 -6.11
CA ASP A 137 12.86 -22.04 -6.04
C ASP A 137 11.70 -22.77 -5.37
N CYS A 138 11.20 -22.21 -4.26
CA CYS A 138 10.12 -22.83 -3.49
C CYS A 138 8.74 -22.20 -3.71
N GLY A 139 8.59 -21.34 -4.73
CA GLY A 139 7.29 -20.77 -5.05
C GLY A 139 7.31 -19.63 -6.05
N ALA A 140 6.30 -18.77 -5.95
CA ALA A 140 6.19 -17.56 -6.76
C ALA A 140 5.34 -16.50 -6.07
N VAL A 141 5.70 -15.24 -6.29
CA VAL A 141 4.94 -14.07 -5.84
C VAL A 141 4.46 -13.30 -7.07
N ASP A 142 3.17 -13.00 -7.13
CA ASP A 142 2.62 -12.09 -8.13
C ASP A 142 2.65 -10.67 -7.59
N ILE A 143 3.22 -9.75 -8.36
CA ILE A 143 3.20 -8.31 -8.08
C ILE A 143 2.36 -7.60 -9.13
N THR A 144 1.36 -6.83 -8.68
CA THR A 144 0.53 -6.00 -9.55
C THR A 144 0.90 -4.54 -9.34
N LEU A 145 1.30 -3.85 -10.40
CA LEU A 145 1.78 -2.47 -10.33
C LEU A 145 1.47 -1.70 -11.62
N ALA A 146 1.63 -0.37 -11.59
CA ALA A 146 1.53 0.48 -12.77
C ALA A 146 2.38 1.76 -12.61
N MET A 147 2.69 2.40 -13.74
CA MET A 147 3.14 3.79 -13.76
C MET A 147 1.93 4.73 -13.81
N LEU A 148 1.95 5.76 -12.96
CA LEU A 148 0.98 6.84 -12.97
C LEU A 148 1.65 8.12 -13.46
N TYR A 149 1.14 8.68 -14.56
CA TYR A 149 1.53 10.00 -15.02
C TYR A 149 0.89 11.10 -14.17
N ARG A 150 1.61 12.21 -14.02
CA ARG A 150 1.14 13.39 -13.28
C ARG A 150 0.63 13.02 -11.87
N ALA A 151 1.37 12.16 -11.18
CA ALA A 151 0.99 11.65 -9.88
C ALA A 151 1.49 12.53 -8.73
N VAL A 152 0.85 12.37 -7.58
CA VAL A 152 1.18 12.96 -6.28
C VAL A 152 1.14 11.87 -5.22
N GLU A 153 1.90 12.04 -4.15
CA GLU A 153 1.85 11.17 -2.98
C GLU A 153 0.61 11.50 -2.14
N ALA A 154 -0.17 10.47 -1.79
CA ALA A 154 -1.22 10.51 -0.80
C ALA A 154 -0.76 9.81 0.48
N THR A 155 -0.52 10.59 1.52
CA THR A 155 -0.33 10.09 2.88
C THR A 155 -1.69 9.95 3.56
N ILE A 156 -2.06 8.73 3.94
CA ILE A 156 -3.34 8.40 4.56
C ILE A 156 -3.11 8.01 6.02
N GLU A 157 -3.75 8.73 6.92
CA GLU A 157 -3.72 8.48 8.37
C GLU A 157 -5.16 8.30 8.87
N VAL A 158 -5.41 7.21 9.60
CA VAL A 158 -6.76 6.84 10.05
C VAL A 158 -6.74 6.63 11.55
N ASN A 159 -7.64 7.31 12.25
CA ASN A 159 -7.83 7.17 13.69
C ASN A 159 -9.24 6.64 13.96
N VAL A 160 -9.33 5.57 14.76
CA VAL A 160 -10.58 5.00 15.24
C VAL A 160 -10.76 5.38 16.71
N SER A 161 -11.94 5.87 17.05
CA SER A 161 -12.25 6.40 18.38
C SER A 161 -13.71 6.12 18.77
N LYS A 162 -14.03 6.31 20.06
CA LYS A 162 -15.39 6.18 20.60
C LYS A 162 -16.00 4.80 20.26
N LEU A 163 -15.22 3.76 20.51
CA LEU A 163 -15.59 2.38 20.20
C LEU A 163 -16.70 1.90 21.15
N GLN A 164 -17.75 1.30 20.60
CA GLN A 164 -18.83 0.68 21.38
C GLN A 164 -18.62 -0.82 21.56
N SER A 165 -18.10 -1.49 20.52
CA SER A 165 -17.79 -2.92 20.52
C SER A 165 -16.74 -3.21 19.45
N GLY A 166 -16.03 -4.32 19.61
CA GLY A 166 -15.08 -4.79 18.61
C GLY A 166 -15.76 -5.13 17.28
N PHE A 167 -15.09 -4.87 16.16
CA PHE A 167 -15.64 -5.13 14.84
C PHE A 167 -14.56 -5.40 13.79
N ASN A 168 -14.90 -6.14 12.74
CA ASN A 168 -14.02 -6.36 11.60
C ASN A 168 -14.09 -5.15 10.65
N LEU A 169 -12.94 -4.67 10.21
CA LEU A 169 -12.76 -3.54 9.31
C LEU A 169 -11.88 -3.93 8.13
N SER A 170 -12.39 -3.76 6.91
CA SER A 170 -11.58 -3.72 5.70
C SER A 170 -11.61 -2.31 5.13
N LEU A 171 -10.44 -1.66 5.09
CA LEU A 171 -10.21 -0.37 4.46
C LEU A 171 -9.48 -0.59 3.14
N SER A 172 -10.06 -0.08 2.06
CA SER A 172 -9.43 -0.07 0.73
C SER A 172 -9.47 1.33 0.12
N SER A 173 -8.42 1.66 -0.62
CA SER A 173 -8.39 2.81 -1.51
C SER A 173 -8.72 2.38 -2.94
N PHE A 174 -9.40 3.25 -3.68
CA PHE A 174 -9.58 3.12 -5.12
C PHE A 174 -9.03 4.36 -5.79
N VAL A 175 -8.03 4.15 -6.65
CA VAL A 175 -7.41 5.18 -7.49
C VAL A 175 -7.82 4.96 -8.94
N PHE A 176 -7.94 6.04 -9.70
CA PHE A 176 -8.46 5.99 -11.06
C PHE A 176 -7.33 6.13 -12.07
N ILE A 177 -7.17 5.12 -12.91
CA ILE A 177 -6.20 5.09 -14.00
C ILE A 177 -6.98 4.99 -15.30
N ARG A 178 -6.83 6.00 -16.16
CA ARG A 178 -7.57 6.11 -17.44
C ARG A 178 -9.09 5.95 -17.27
N GLY A 179 -9.63 6.43 -16.15
CA GLY A 179 -11.07 6.35 -15.82
C GLY A 179 -11.52 5.06 -15.12
N SER A 180 -10.66 4.04 -15.03
CA SER A 180 -10.99 2.78 -14.37
C SER A 180 -10.50 2.75 -12.91
N PRO A 181 -11.34 2.33 -11.95
CA PRO A 181 -10.96 2.25 -10.54
C PRO A 181 -10.11 1.00 -10.27
N HIS A 182 -9.02 1.17 -9.53
CA HIS A 182 -8.13 0.08 -9.12
C HIS A 182 -7.98 0.08 -7.60
N ARG A 183 -8.25 -1.09 -7.00
CA ARG A 183 -8.28 -1.27 -5.55
C ARG A 183 -6.87 -1.46 -5.00
N ILE A 184 -6.61 -0.83 -3.86
CA ILE A 184 -5.43 -1.03 -3.01
C ILE A 184 -5.96 -1.34 -1.61
N GLU A 185 -5.61 -2.50 -1.07
CA GLU A 185 -5.98 -2.85 0.31
C GLU A 185 -5.05 -2.13 1.29
N LEU A 186 -5.63 -1.32 2.19
CA LEU A 186 -4.87 -0.52 3.14
C LEU A 186 -4.86 -1.15 4.54
N PHE A 187 -5.93 -1.82 4.92
CA PHE A 187 -6.02 -2.50 6.21
C PHE A 187 -7.12 -3.55 6.17
N PRO A 188 -6.77 -4.83 6.29
CA PRO A 188 -7.69 -5.90 6.65
C PRO A 188 -7.48 -6.30 8.12
N GLY A 189 -8.48 -6.18 8.98
CA GLY A 189 -8.32 -6.65 10.36
C GLY A 189 -9.48 -6.37 11.29
N THR A 190 -9.28 -6.68 12.57
CA THR A 190 -10.26 -6.46 13.63
C THR A 190 -9.85 -5.26 14.48
N ILE A 191 -10.81 -4.41 14.82
CA ILE A 191 -10.63 -3.29 15.73
C ILE A 191 -11.26 -3.67 17.07
N GLY A 192 -10.44 -3.94 18.08
CA GLY A 192 -10.88 -4.22 19.45
C GLY A 192 -10.93 -2.99 20.35
N GLU A 193 -10.15 -1.97 20.04
CA GLU A 193 -10.03 -0.74 20.84
C GLU A 193 -9.82 0.51 19.97
N SER A 194 -9.90 1.69 20.60
CA SER A 194 -9.59 2.96 19.91
C SER A 194 -8.10 3.00 19.58
N CYS A 195 -7.77 3.17 18.31
CA CYS A 195 -6.40 3.07 17.84
C CYS A 195 -6.14 3.96 16.62
N SER A 196 -4.85 4.22 16.36
CA SER A 196 -4.38 4.80 15.11
C SER A 196 -3.90 3.67 14.19
N LEU A 197 -4.49 3.57 13.00
CA LEU A 197 -4.01 2.62 12.00
C LEU A 197 -2.66 3.08 11.47
N ARG A 198 -1.85 2.12 10.99
CA ARG A 198 -0.57 2.42 10.34
C ARG A 198 -0.79 3.40 9.18
N ARG A 199 0.05 4.44 9.14
CA ARG A 199 0.10 5.40 8.01
C ARG A 199 0.35 4.64 6.71
N ARG A 200 -0.45 4.92 5.68
CA ARG A 200 -0.26 4.36 4.34
C ARG A 200 0.13 5.44 3.36
N VAL A 201 0.94 5.07 2.37
CA VAL A 201 1.37 5.97 1.29
C VAL A 201 1.06 5.33 -0.04
N ILE A 202 0.35 6.05 -0.90
CA ILE A 202 0.03 5.61 -2.27
C ILE A 202 0.20 6.78 -3.25
N SER A 203 0.41 6.45 -4.52
CA SER A 203 0.48 7.37 -5.65
C SER A 203 -0.92 7.56 -6.24
N VAL A 204 -1.30 8.81 -6.53
CA VAL A 204 -2.59 9.15 -7.13
C VAL A 204 -2.39 10.18 -8.24
N THR A 205 -3.02 9.97 -9.39
CA THR A 205 -3.01 10.94 -10.49
C THR A 205 -3.64 12.26 -10.03
N LYS A 206 -2.95 13.39 -10.20
CA LYS A 206 -3.46 14.71 -9.82
C LYS A 206 -4.80 15.00 -10.48
N ASP A 207 -5.66 15.74 -9.77
CA ASP A 207 -7.00 16.14 -10.19
C ASP A 207 -8.00 14.97 -10.34
N THR A 208 -7.59 13.73 -10.04
CA THR A 208 -8.48 12.57 -9.97
C THR A 208 -8.99 12.32 -8.55
N PRO A 209 -10.15 11.68 -8.39
CA PRO A 209 -10.63 11.29 -7.06
C PRO A 209 -9.87 10.06 -6.55
N MET A 210 -9.58 10.06 -5.25
CA MET A 210 -9.20 8.87 -4.49
C MET A 210 -10.36 8.50 -3.57
N HIS A 211 -10.95 7.32 -3.77
CA HIS A 211 -12.06 6.85 -2.93
C HIS A 211 -11.52 5.96 -1.83
N LEU A 212 -11.99 6.17 -0.61
CA LEU A 212 -11.76 5.26 0.51
C LEU A 212 -13.06 4.55 0.85
N LYS A 213 -13.00 3.23 0.88
CA LYS A 213 -14.12 2.33 1.18
C LYS A 213 -13.84 1.60 2.49
N PHE A 214 -14.78 1.73 3.42
CA PHE A 214 -14.77 1.11 4.74
C PHE A 214 -15.88 0.06 4.74
N LYS A 215 -15.48 -1.22 4.74
CA LYS A 215 -16.38 -2.34 4.99
C LYS A 215 -16.26 -2.75 6.44
N TYR A 216 -17.38 -2.91 7.13
CA TYR A 216 -17.37 -3.28 8.53
C TYR A 216 -18.53 -4.18 8.93
N GLY A 217 -18.29 -5.06 9.90
CA GLY A 217 -19.27 -6.01 10.42
C GLY A 217 -18.89 -6.52 11.80
N GLN A 218 -19.89 -6.96 12.55
CA GLN A 218 -19.66 -7.69 13.81
C GLN A 218 -19.24 -9.12 13.49
N GLU A 219 -18.28 -9.62 14.25
CA GLU A 219 -17.81 -11.00 14.17
C GLU A 219 -18.98 -11.95 14.46
N GLY A 220 -19.23 -12.91 13.56
CA GLY A 220 -20.35 -13.87 13.68
C GLY A 220 -21.74 -13.34 13.29
N SER A 221 -21.89 -12.08 12.89
CA SER A 221 -23.19 -11.55 12.47
C SER A 221 -23.55 -11.99 11.04
N LYS A 222 -24.67 -12.71 10.90
CA LYS A 222 -25.25 -13.07 9.58
C LYS A 222 -25.89 -11.87 8.86
N ASN A 223 -25.97 -10.71 9.52
CA ASN A 223 -26.51 -9.49 8.95
C ASN A 223 -25.40 -8.75 8.18
N GLY A 224 -25.62 -8.55 6.89
CA GLY A 224 -24.61 -8.21 5.89
C GLY A 224 -23.62 -7.09 6.24
N GLU A 225 -22.40 -7.22 5.71
CA GLU A 225 -21.35 -6.21 5.78
C GLU A 225 -21.90 -4.82 5.45
N LEU A 226 -21.68 -3.86 6.36
CA LEU A 226 -22.02 -2.47 6.13
C LEU A 226 -20.88 -1.76 5.41
N GLU A 227 -21.25 -0.78 4.59
CA GLU A 227 -20.30 -0.01 3.78
C GLU A 227 -20.46 1.49 4.03
N ARG A 228 -19.32 2.18 4.11
CA ARG A 228 -19.21 3.64 4.03
C ARG A 228 -18.07 4.02 3.09
N CYS A 229 -18.29 5.09 2.34
CA CYS A 229 -17.32 5.61 1.39
C CYS A 229 -17.10 7.11 1.61
N CYS A 230 -15.87 7.56 1.41
CA CYS A 230 -15.54 8.97 1.27
C CYS A 230 -14.53 9.14 0.12
N TYR A 231 -14.36 10.37 -0.34
CA TYR A 231 -13.40 10.64 -1.41
C TYR A 231 -12.60 11.91 -1.13
N PHE A 232 -11.42 11.97 -1.72
CA PHE A 232 -10.53 13.11 -1.69
C PHE A 232 -10.06 13.40 -3.12
N LYS A 233 -10.08 14.67 -3.52
CA LYS A 233 -9.51 15.07 -4.81
C LYS A 233 -7.99 15.22 -4.65
N ALA A 234 -7.24 14.54 -5.50
CA ALA A 234 -5.79 14.62 -5.51
C ALA A 234 -5.31 16.04 -5.90
N SER A 235 -4.36 16.56 -5.14
CA SER A 235 -3.78 17.90 -5.29
C SER A 235 -2.26 17.82 -5.12
N ILE A 236 -1.51 18.82 -5.59
CA ILE A 236 -0.05 18.86 -5.41
C ILE A 236 0.31 19.03 -3.93
N HIS A 237 -0.50 19.83 -3.22
CA HIS A 237 -0.32 20.13 -1.82
C HIS A 237 -1.66 20.11 -1.09
N GLY A 238 -1.55 20.10 0.23
CA GLY A 238 -2.65 20.36 1.14
C GLY A 238 -3.04 19.14 1.94
N ARG A 239 -3.92 19.39 2.90
CA ARG A 239 -4.41 18.39 3.83
C ARG A 239 -5.92 18.46 3.90
N ALA A 240 -6.56 17.31 3.86
CA ALA A 240 -8.00 17.19 4.03
C ALA A 240 -8.30 16.19 5.14
N CYS A 241 -9.31 16.50 5.96
CA CYS A 241 -9.77 15.62 7.02
C CYS A 241 -11.26 15.35 6.83
N ARG A 242 -11.69 14.10 7.06
CA ARG A 242 -13.09 13.71 7.08
C ARG A 242 -13.35 12.85 8.30
N GLN A 243 -14.48 13.09 8.95
CA GLN A 243 -15.00 12.24 10.01
C GLN A 243 -16.14 11.39 9.47
N ILE A 244 -16.13 10.10 9.81
CA ILE A 244 -17.09 9.11 9.38
C ILE A 244 -17.65 8.45 10.65
N LYS A 245 -18.95 8.62 10.89
CA LYS A 245 -19.64 7.92 11.96
C LYS A 245 -20.06 6.54 11.45
N LEU A 246 -19.46 5.49 12.00
CA LEU A 246 -19.94 4.12 11.85
C LEU A 246 -20.91 3.80 12.99
N LYS A 247 -21.63 2.68 12.88
CA LYS A 247 -22.45 2.18 14.00
C LYS A 247 -21.58 1.88 15.23
N PRO A 248 -20.47 1.10 15.13
CA PRO A 248 -19.67 0.72 16.30
C PRO A 248 -18.60 1.75 16.69
N ALA A 249 -18.29 2.76 15.86
CA ALA A 249 -17.11 3.60 16.04
C ALA A 249 -17.18 4.94 15.30
N PHE A 250 -16.28 5.86 15.64
CA PHE A 250 -15.99 7.06 14.85
C PHE A 250 -14.61 6.93 14.20
N ILE A 251 -14.57 7.14 12.88
CA ILE A 251 -13.33 7.13 12.11
C ILE A 251 -13.01 8.56 11.67
N SER A 252 -11.79 9.01 11.96
CA SER A 252 -11.21 10.23 11.41
C SER A 252 -10.14 9.86 10.38
N VAL A 253 -10.29 10.38 9.17
CA VAL A 253 -9.37 10.14 8.06
C VAL A 253 -8.72 11.45 7.69
N LYS A 254 -7.39 11.49 7.71
CA LYS A 254 -6.57 12.60 7.25
C LYS A 254 -5.79 12.16 6.03
N VAL A 255 -5.89 12.93 4.95
CA VAL A 255 -5.09 12.74 3.74
C VAL A 255 -4.23 13.98 3.54
N THR A 256 -2.93 13.77 3.41
CA THR A 256 -1.95 14.82 3.11
C THR A 256 -1.34 14.56 1.74
N TRP A 257 -1.29 15.60 0.91
CA TRP A 257 -0.77 15.52 -0.45
C TRP A 257 0.60 16.19 -0.55
N SER A 258 1.50 15.55 -1.30
CA SER A 258 2.80 16.11 -1.64
C SER A 258 3.25 15.69 -3.04
N ALA A 259 3.99 16.58 -3.70
CA ALA A 259 4.81 16.20 -4.83
C ALA A 259 6.01 15.38 -4.34
N VAL A 260 6.42 14.40 -5.15
CA VAL A 260 7.65 13.63 -4.91
C VAL A 260 8.76 14.29 -5.72
N PHE A 261 9.75 14.81 -5.00
CA PHE A 261 10.95 15.47 -5.54
C PHE A 261 12.14 14.53 -5.47
#